data_AF-A0A8J7KY63-F1
#
_entry.id   AF-A0A8J7KY63-F1
#
_cell.length_a   1.000
_cell.length_b   1.000
_cell.length_c   1.000
_cell.angle_alpha   90.00
_cell.angle_beta   90.00
_cell.angle_gamma   90.00
#
_symmetry.space_group_name_H-M   'P 1'
#
loop_
_entity.id
_entity.type
_entity.pdbx_description
1 polymer ?
#
loop_
_entity_poly.entity_id
_entity_poly.type
_entity_poly.pdbx_seq_one_letter_code
_entity_poly.pdbx_strand_id
1 'polypeptide(L)'
;MSVVTRIGTLDTLQEGSLSAILQLRLENDGYHDYWLFDGDTYVLRHDEHQWRVTGGSWFEDGHVYRLTQAGRPVATVPTSDGIGSVLLLRPFEYLFHQGGNGDWLVSQCV
;
A
#
# COMPACT_ATOMS: atom_id res chain seq x y z
N MET A 1 -15.43 -6.38 12.94
CA MET A 1 -14.75 -7.58 12.41
C MET A 1 -13.82 -7.07 11.32
N SER A 2 -12.51 -7.12 11.52
CA SER A 2 -11.56 -6.63 10.52
C SER A 2 -11.36 -7.71 9.46
N VAL A 3 -11.64 -7.39 8.19
CA VAL A 3 -11.33 -8.27 7.07
C VAL A 3 -9.85 -8.10 6.75
N VAL A 4 -9.11 -9.20 6.81
CA VAL A 4 -7.70 -9.27 6.41
C VAL A 4 -7.64 -9.97 5.06
N THR A 5 -7.12 -9.28 4.06
CA THR A 5 -6.99 -9.80 2.69
C THR A 5 -5.52 -9.82 2.29
N ARG A 6 -5.09 -10.89 1.62
CA ARG A 6 -3.76 -10.94 1.00
C ARG A 6 -3.75 -10.09 -0.25
N ILE A 7 -2.83 -9.14 -0.31
CA ILE A 7 -2.64 -8.25 -1.45
C ILE A 7 -1.36 -8.60 -2.20
N GLY A 8 -1.45 -8.42 -3.51
CA GLY A 8 -0.65 -9.19 -4.43
C GLY A 8 0.74 -8.70 -4.72
N THR A 9 1.66 -9.56 -4.29
CA THR A 9 3.03 -9.84 -4.70
C THR A 9 3.19 -10.32 -6.16
N LEU A 10 2.17 -10.24 -7.01
CA LEU A 10 2.18 -10.96 -8.30
C LEU A 10 2.98 -10.33 -9.44
N ASP A 11 3.67 -9.21 -9.23
CA ASP A 11 5.08 -9.10 -9.66
C ASP A 11 5.82 -8.14 -8.71
N THR A 12 5.99 -8.53 -7.43
CA THR A 12 6.93 -7.80 -6.57
C THR A 12 8.34 -7.95 -7.12
N LEU A 13 8.88 -6.87 -7.69
CA LEU A 13 10.33 -6.67 -7.74
C LEU A 13 10.79 -6.59 -6.28
N GLN A 14 11.23 -7.73 -5.73
CA GLN A 14 11.86 -7.77 -4.43
C GLN A 14 13.34 -7.47 -4.62
N GLU A 15 13.78 -6.32 -4.11
CA GLU A 15 15.18 -5.91 -4.14
C GLU A 15 15.69 -5.80 -2.70
N GLY A 16 16.24 -6.89 -2.18
CA GLY A 16 16.62 -6.98 -0.77
C GLY A 16 15.40 -6.92 0.15
N SER A 17 15.34 -5.92 1.03
CA SER A 17 14.23 -5.70 1.96
C SER A 17 13.08 -4.87 1.36
N LEU A 18 13.20 -4.46 0.10
CA LEU A 18 12.22 -3.63 -0.59
C LEU A 18 11.24 -4.51 -1.37
N SER A 19 9.96 -4.25 -1.20
CA SER A 19 8.87 -4.79 -2.01
C SER A 19 8.25 -3.67 -2.85
N ALA A 20 7.65 -4.03 -3.99
CA ALA A 20 6.83 -3.15 -4.82
C ALA A 20 5.55 -3.89 -5.25
N ILE A 21 4.34 -3.40 -4.93
CA ILE A 21 3.15 -3.95 -5.58
C ILE A 21 3.03 -3.32 -6.95
N LEU A 22 3.02 -4.15 -7.98
CA LEU A 22 2.87 -3.66 -9.34
C LEU A 22 1.68 -2.73 -9.50
N GLN A 23 1.88 -1.77 -10.40
CA GLN A 23 0.91 -0.73 -10.77
C GLN A 23 0.63 0.29 -9.66
N LEU A 24 1.01 0.01 -8.41
CA LEU A 24 0.92 0.97 -7.31
C LEU A 24 2.25 1.70 -7.14
N ARG A 25 2.16 2.98 -6.83
CA ARG A 25 3.30 3.87 -6.61
C ARG A 25 3.06 4.75 -5.41
N LEU A 26 4.15 5.17 -4.77
CA LEU A 26 4.12 6.26 -3.82
C LEU A 26 4.59 7.53 -4.53
N GLU A 27 3.70 8.51 -4.60
CA GLU A 27 4.03 9.84 -5.11
C GLU A 27 4.35 10.77 -3.94
N ASN A 28 5.53 11.37 -3.99
CA ASN A 28 6.00 12.42 -3.09
C ASN A 28 7.08 13.24 -3.80
N ASP A 29 6.74 14.46 -4.24
CA ASP A 29 7.64 15.34 -5.03
C ASP A 29 8.27 14.66 -6.27
N GLY A 30 7.64 13.57 -6.74
CA GLY A 30 8.18 12.58 -7.68
C GLY A 30 7.43 11.26 -7.54
N TYR A 31 7.86 10.21 -8.25
CA TYR A 31 7.31 8.86 -8.12
C TYR A 31 8.36 7.88 -7.57
N HIS A 32 7.92 7.01 -6.66
CA HIS A 32 8.69 5.91 -6.13
C HIS A 32 7.99 4.59 -6.50
N ASP A 33 8.68 3.73 -7.25
CA ASP A 33 8.18 2.41 -7.64
C ASP A 33 8.26 1.39 -6.47
N TYR A 34 9.12 1.64 -5.47
CA TYR A 34 9.26 0.83 -4.27
C TYR A 34 8.48 1.46 -3.13
N TRP A 35 7.57 0.69 -2.54
CA TRP A 35 6.55 1.22 -1.64
C TRP A 35 6.65 0.74 -0.19
N LEU A 36 7.22 -0.45 0.08
CA LEU A 36 7.15 -1.08 1.40
C LEU A 36 8.41 -1.87 1.75
N PHE A 37 8.87 -1.69 2.99
CA PHE A 37 9.95 -2.44 3.62
C PHE A 37 9.41 -3.60 4.44
N ASP A 38 10.10 -4.74 4.35
CA ASP A 38 9.80 -5.89 5.20
C ASP A 38 9.92 -5.53 6.69
N GLY A 39 8.88 -5.89 7.47
CA GLY A 39 8.81 -5.64 8.91
C GLY A 39 8.09 -4.35 9.31
N ASP A 40 7.85 -3.45 8.38
CA ASP A 40 7.12 -2.21 8.63
C ASP A 40 5.59 -2.39 8.52
N THR A 41 4.86 -1.53 9.23
CA THR A 41 3.42 -1.37 9.08
C THR A 41 3.10 0.02 8.55
N TYR A 42 2.27 0.08 7.53
CA TYR A 42 1.89 1.29 6.83
C TYR A 42 0.39 1.51 6.99
N VAL A 43 0.00 2.75 7.25
CA VAL A 43 -1.38 3.18 7.40
C VAL A 43 -1.78 3.97 6.16
N LEU A 44 -2.85 3.50 5.52
CA LEU A 44 -3.50 4.17 4.40
C LEU A 44 -4.75 4.88 4.90
N ARG A 45 -4.79 6.20 4.72
CA ARG A 45 -5.92 7.07 5.11
C ARG A 45 -6.32 7.94 3.93
N HIS A 46 -7.63 8.02 3.65
CA HIS A 46 -8.13 8.94 2.65
C HIS A 46 -8.28 10.32 3.28
N ASP A 47 -7.72 11.36 2.67
CA ASP A 47 -8.05 12.74 3.04
C ASP A 47 -9.10 13.34 2.11
N GLU A 48 -9.17 14.66 1.91
CA GLU A 48 -10.17 15.24 1.03
C GLU A 48 -9.99 14.87 -0.45
N HIS A 49 -8.78 14.45 -0.86
CA HIS A 49 -8.42 14.31 -2.28
C HIS A 49 -7.90 12.93 -2.65
N GLN A 50 -7.07 12.29 -1.81
CA GLN A 50 -6.35 11.07 -2.16
C GLN A 50 -6.03 10.20 -0.94
N TRP A 51 -5.64 8.95 -1.19
CA TRP A 51 -5.10 8.07 -0.17
C TRP A 51 -3.67 8.48 0.19
N ARG A 52 -3.46 8.90 1.44
CA ARG A 52 -2.16 9.15 2.05
C ARG A 52 -1.64 7.88 2.71
N VAL A 53 -0.36 7.60 2.50
CA VAL A 53 0.38 6.55 3.21
C VAL A 53 1.25 7.19 4.29
N THR A 54 1.30 6.54 5.45
CA THR A 54 2.17 6.91 6.58
C THR A 54 2.67 5.65 7.27
N GLY A 55 3.76 5.74 8.04
CA GLY A 55 4.33 4.61 8.77
C GLY A 55 5.44 3.90 8.00
N GLY A 56 6.27 3.13 8.70
CA GLY A 56 7.54 2.62 8.16
C GLY A 56 8.70 3.60 8.33
N SER A 57 9.94 3.10 8.20
CA SER A 57 11.13 3.79 8.70
C SER A 57 11.73 4.86 7.78
N TRP A 58 11.19 5.02 6.56
CA TRP A 58 11.80 5.86 5.50
C TRP A 58 10.98 7.11 5.15
N PHE A 59 9.87 7.36 5.84
CA PHE A 59 9.07 8.57 5.64
C PHE A 59 9.81 9.79 6.18
N GLU A 60 9.96 10.79 5.33
CA GLU A 60 10.58 12.06 5.70
C GLU A 60 9.53 13.02 6.27
N ASP A 61 9.89 13.74 7.33
CA ASP A 61 9.03 14.75 7.94
C ASP A 61 8.76 15.89 6.95
N GLY A 62 7.51 16.35 6.91
CA GLY A 62 7.06 17.41 5.99
C GLY A 62 6.63 16.93 4.61
N HIS A 63 6.84 15.65 4.28
CA HIS A 63 6.46 15.06 3.02
C HIS A 63 5.11 14.32 3.09
N VAL A 64 4.41 14.26 1.95
CA VAL A 64 3.10 13.62 1.83
C VAL A 64 3.13 12.60 0.72
N TYR A 65 3.17 11.33 1.13
CA TYR A 65 3.22 10.21 0.21
C TYR A 65 1.80 9.76 -0.15
N ARG A 66 1.52 9.72 -1.45
CA ARG A 66 0.20 9.40 -2.01
C ARG A 66 0.25 8.07 -2.72
N LEU A 67 -0.73 7.21 -2.44
CA LEU A 67 -0.87 5.95 -3.16
C LEU A 67 -1.59 6.19 -4.49
N THR A 68 -0.88 5.96 -5.59
CA THR A 68 -1.44 6.13 -6.94
C THR A 68 -1.31 4.86 -7.76
N GLN A 69 -2.17 4.76 -8.77
CA GLN A 69 -2.09 3.76 -9.83
C GLN A 69 -1.97 4.50 -11.17
N ALA A 70 -0.83 4.36 -11.84
CA ALA A 70 -0.53 5.05 -13.10
C ALA A 70 -0.82 6.58 -13.04
N GLY A 71 -0.42 7.26 -11.95
CA GLY A 71 -0.59 8.70 -11.79
C GLY A 71 -2.00 9.14 -11.35
N ARG A 72 -2.88 8.19 -11.00
CA ARG A 72 -4.25 8.47 -10.57
C ARG A 72 -4.49 7.98 -9.15
N PRO A 73 -5.41 8.60 -8.38
CA PRO A 73 -5.79 8.09 -7.06
C PRO A 73 -6.19 6.63 -7.15
N VAL A 74 -5.64 5.79 -6.26
CA VAL A 74 -6.01 4.37 -6.23
C VAL A 74 -7.44 4.20 -5.73
N ALA A 75 -8.22 3.34 -6.39
CA ALA A 75 -9.54 2.93 -5.93
C ALA A 75 -9.53 1.50 -5.39
N THR A 76 -8.61 0.66 -5.89
CA THR A 76 -8.54 -0.75 -5.57
C THR A 76 -7.09 -1.19 -5.44
N VAL A 77 -6.82 -2.13 -4.54
CA VAL A 77 -5.49 -2.77 -4.40
C VAL A 77 -5.59 -4.21 -4.92
N PRO A 78 -4.69 -4.67 -5.81
CA PRO A 78 -4.76 -6.03 -6.35
C PRO A 78 -4.52 -7.09 -5.27
N THR A 79 -5.20 -8.23 -5.36
CA THR A 79 -5.00 -9.38 -4.46
C THR A 79 -3.88 -10.29 -4.93
N SER A 80 -3.32 -11.10 -4.03
CA SER A 80 -2.17 -11.98 -4.32
C SER A 80 -2.46 -13.18 -5.20
N ASP A 81 -3.72 -13.41 -5.53
CA ASP A 81 -4.12 -14.38 -6.55
C ASP A 81 -4.09 -13.79 -7.97
N GLY A 82 -3.91 -12.46 -8.11
CA GLY A 82 -3.83 -11.77 -9.41
C GLY A 82 -5.16 -11.71 -10.16
N ILE A 83 -6.22 -12.21 -9.53
CA ILE A 83 -7.57 -12.32 -10.10
C ILE A 83 -8.47 -11.25 -9.50
N GLY A 84 -8.26 -10.90 -8.23
CA GLY A 84 -9.12 -9.99 -7.48
C GLY A 84 -8.51 -8.61 -7.18
N SER A 85 -9.32 -7.78 -6.54
CA SER A 85 -8.88 -6.51 -5.96
C SER A 85 -9.70 -6.17 -4.71
N VAL A 86 -9.06 -5.54 -3.74
CA VAL A 86 -9.71 -4.96 -2.56
C VAL A 86 -10.15 -3.55 -2.90
N LEU A 87 -11.46 -3.27 -2.83
CA LEU A 87 -11.99 -1.93 -2.98
C LEU A 87 -11.68 -1.09 -1.74
N LEU A 88 -11.00 0.04 -1.94
CA LEU A 88 -10.71 0.99 -0.87
C LEU A 88 -11.90 1.93 -0.71
N LEU A 89 -12.61 1.77 0.41
CA LEU A 89 -13.78 2.55 0.77
C LEU A 89 -13.47 3.59 1.84
N ARG A 90 -14.08 4.77 1.68
CA ARG A 90 -14.15 5.81 2.72
C ARG A 90 -15.28 5.47 3.71
N PRO A 91 -15.19 5.88 5.00
CA PRO A 91 -14.09 6.64 5.62
C PRO A 91 -12.99 5.75 6.22
N PHE A 92 -12.94 4.47 5.84
CA PHE A 92 -12.09 3.49 6.53
C PHE A 92 -10.60 3.74 6.34
N GLU A 93 -9.84 3.34 7.34
CA GLU A 93 -8.38 3.26 7.28
C GLU A 93 -7.97 1.82 6.97
N TYR A 94 -6.79 1.66 6.38
CA TYR A 94 -6.27 0.33 6.05
C TYR A 94 -4.83 0.19 6.55
N LEU A 95 -4.51 -0.96 7.15
CA LEU A 95 -3.17 -1.31 7.55
C LEU A 95 -2.56 -2.28 6.54
N PHE A 96 -1.39 -1.93 6.04
CA PHE A 96 -0.56 -2.74 5.17
C PHE A 96 0.63 -3.24 5.98
N HIS A 97 0.84 -4.54 6.05
CA HIS A 97 1.97 -5.15 6.76
C HIS A 97 2.38 -6.47 6.12
N GLN A 98 3.64 -6.85 6.31
CA GLN A 98 4.17 -8.11 5.79
C GLN A 98 3.62 -9.29 6.61
N GLY A 99 3.08 -10.30 5.92
CA GLY A 99 2.38 -11.45 6.48
C GLY A 99 3.27 -12.65 6.81
N GLY A 100 4.58 -12.48 7.01
CA GLY A 100 5.55 -13.51 7.37
C GLY A 100 5.99 -14.45 6.23
N ASN A 101 5.19 -14.62 5.18
CA ASN A 101 5.47 -15.52 4.05
C ASN A 101 5.84 -14.79 2.74
N GLY A 102 6.29 -13.53 2.84
CA GLY A 102 6.53 -12.66 1.68
C GLY A 102 5.26 -11.99 1.13
N ASP A 103 4.07 -12.48 1.48
CA ASP A 103 2.80 -11.83 1.15
C ASP A 103 2.60 -10.54 1.96
N TRP A 104 2.01 -9.53 1.32
CA TRP A 104 1.51 -8.35 2.00
C TRP A 104 0.04 -8.55 2.39
N LEU A 105 -0.32 -8.08 3.58
CA LEU A 105 -1.66 -8.14 4.11
C LEU A 105 -2.25 -6.74 4.19
N VAL A 106 -3.49 -6.59 3.72
CA VAL A 106 -4.30 -5.40 3.96
C VAL A 106 -5.39 -5.72 4.97
N SER A 107 -5.53 -4.89 5.99
CA SER A 107 -6.57 -5.02 7.01
C SER A 107 -7.39 -3.74 7.08
N GLN A 108 -8.70 -3.85 6.96
CA GLN A 108 -9.59 -2.69 7.16
C GLN A 108 -9.75 -2.39 8.66
N CYS A 109 -9.55 -1.13 9.02
CA CYS A 109 -9.78 -0.59 10.36
C CYS A 109 -11.10 0.21 10.38
N VAL A 110 -11.85 0.04 11.47
CA VAL A 110 -13.10 0.75 11.77
C VAL A 110 -12.85 1.99 12.61
#